data_AF-A0A183UDD9-F1
#
_entry.id   AF-A0A183UDD9-F1
#
_cell.length_a   1.000
_cell.length_b   1.000
_cell.length_c   1.000
_cell.angle_alpha   90.00
_cell.angle_beta   90.00
_cell.angle_gamma   90.00
#
_symmetry.space_group_name_H-M   'P 1'
#
loop_
_entity.id
_entity.type
_entity.pdbx_description
1 polymer ?
#
loop_
_entity_poly.entity_id
_entity_poly.type
_entity_poly.pdbx_seq_one_letter_code
_entity_poly.pdbx_strand_id
1 'polypeptide(L)'
;MNDVKVLVYSATFCSCIATLACVLMVPSLYSTISDVHDEVIQQVGAFRVDTDTAWSHMMDIQVVLTEPSKPRENPFSSVFRKKRHEFAGLPAFCQCEPIKPQCPLGPAGERGEPGPDGRK
;
A
#
# COMPACT_ATOMS: atom_id res chain seq x y z
N MET A 1 -20.22 -50.37 47.33
CA MET A 1 -18.94 -49.69 47.65
C MET A 1 -17.82 -50.03 46.65
N ASN A 2 -17.84 -51.21 46.02
CA ASN A 2 -16.86 -51.57 44.98
C ASN A 2 -17.17 -50.92 43.61
N ASP A 3 -18.44 -50.76 43.23
CA ASP A 3 -18.81 -50.15 41.93
C ASP A 3 -18.33 -48.70 41.81
N VAL A 4 -18.45 -47.94 42.90
CA VAL A 4 -17.95 -46.55 42.98
C VAL A 4 -16.43 -46.51 42.84
N LYS A 5 -15.71 -47.46 43.45
CA LYS A 5 -14.26 -47.55 43.33
C LYS A 5 -13.85 -47.84 41.88
N VAL A 6 -14.49 -48.82 41.23
CA VAL A 6 -14.22 -49.17 39.83
C VAL A 6 -14.45 -47.98 38.90
N LEU A 7 -15.53 -47.22 39.12
CA LEU A 7 -15.85 -46.03 38.31
C LEU A 7 -14.81 -44.91 38.49
N VAL A 8 -14.34 -44.67 39.73
CA VAL A 8 -13.33 -43.65 40.00
C VAL A 8 -11.96 -44.05 39.43
N TYR A 9 -11.58 -45.32 39.56
CA TYR A 9 -10.31 -45.81 38.99
C TYR A 9 -10.31 -45.76 37.46
N SER A 10 -11.43 -46.10 36.81
CA SER A 10 -11.50 -46.06 35.35
C SER A 10 -11.47 -44.63 34.82
N ALA A 11 -12.20 -43.71 35.47
CA ALA A 11 -12.22 -42.30 35.09
C ALA A 11 -10.85 -41.63 35.26
N THR A 12 -10.17 -41.88 36.40
CA THR A 12 -8.83 -41.33 36.66
C THR A 12 -7.80 -41.90 35.67
N PHE A 13 -7.85 -43.20 35.40
CA PHE A 13 -6.96 -43.84 34.42
C PHE A 13 -7.16 -43.27 33.00
N CYS A 14 -8.41 -43.10 32.56
CA CYS A 14 -8.73 -42.50 31.27
C CYS A 14 -8.21 -41.05 31.17
N SER A 15 -8.41 -40.26 32.22
CA SER A 15 -7.91 -38.88 32.28
C SER A 15 -6.38 -38.83 32.23
N CYS A 16 -5.69 -39.69 32.99
CA CYS A 16 -4.23 -39.78 32.94
C CYS A 16 -3.71 -40.12 31.54
N ILE A 17 -4.34 -41.09 30.85
CA ILE A 17 -3.97 -41.44 29.47
C ILE A 17 -4.18 -40.27 28.53
N ALA A 18 -5.32 -39.58 28.63
CA ALA A 18 -5.61 -38.41 27.79
C ALA A 18 -4.56 -37.31 27.99
N THR A 19 -4.21 -37.00 29.25
CA THR A 19 -3.16 -36.01 29.54
C THR A 19 -1.80 -36.44 29.02
N LEU A 20 -1.42 -37.71 29.19
CA LEU A 20 -0.16 -38.25 28.67
C LEU A 20 -0.12 -38.17 27.13
N ALA A 21 -1.22 -38.51 26.46
CA ALA A 21 -1.32 -38.40 25.01
C ALA A 21 -1.11 -36.94 24.55
N CYS A 22 -1.73 -35.96 25.23
CA CYS A 22 -1.50 -34.55 24.93
C CYS A 22 -0.04 -34.14 25.11
N VAL A 23 0.59 -34.54 26.23
CA VAL A 23 2.00 -34.21 26.52
C VAL A 23 2.95 -34.80 25.47
N LEU A 24 2.64 -35.98 24.93
CA LEU A 24 3.46 -36.62 23.89
C LEU A 24 3.20 -36.06 22.48
N MET A 25 1.97 -35.64 22.17
CA MET A 25 1.61 -35.10 20.85
C MET A 25 2.08 -33.66 20.65
N VAL A 26 2.06 -32.82 21.69
CA VAL A 26 2.45 -31.40 21.59
C VAL A 26 3.87 -31.20 21.03
N PRO A 27 4.90 -31.92 21.49
CA PRO A 27 6.25 -31.82 20.91
C PRO A 27 6.28 -32.12 19.40
N SER A 28 5.56 -33.16 18.96
CA SER A 28 5.50 -33.54 17.55
C SER A 28 4.79 -32.48 16.71
N LEU A 29 3.71 -31.88 17.21
CA LEU A 29 3.04 -30.79 16.51
C LEU A 29 3.94 -29.55 16.44
N TYR A 30 4.67 -29.24 17.51
CA TYR A 30 5.57 -28.11 17.55
C TYR A 30 6.72 -28.26 16.55
N SER A 31 7.34 -29.44 16.44
CA SER A 31 8.38 -29.69 15.45
C SER A 31 7.85 -29.51 14.03
N THR A 32 6.68 -30.09 13.72
CA THR A 32 6.07 -29.95 12.39
C THR A 32 5.76 -28.50 12.05
N ILE A 33 5.26 -27.71 13.01
CA ILE A 33 4.98 -26.29 12.79
C ILE A 33 6.28 -25.52 12.52
N SER A 34 7.34 -25.81 13.27
CA SER A 34 8.66 -25.18 13.06
C SER A 34 9.21 -25.50 11.68
N ASP A 35 9.15 -26.76 11.27
CA ASP A 35 9.65 -27.20 9.97
C ASP A 35 8.88 -26.52 8.82
N VAL A 36 7.55 -26.49 8.90
CA VAL A 36 6.70 -25.82 7.89
C VAL A 36 6.93 -24.31 7.89
N HIS A 37 7.12 -23.69 9.06
CA HIS A 37 7.42 -22.27 9.16
C HIS A 37 8.72 -21.93 8.43
N ASP A 38 9.77 -22.71 8.66
CA ASP A 38 11.08 -22.49 8.05
C ASP A 38 11.04 -22.73 6.54
N GLU A 39 10.34 -23.78 6.09
CA GLU A 39 10.12 -24.06 4.67
C GLU A 39 9.39 -22.89 3.98
N VAL A 40 8.30 -22.39 4.57
CA VAL A 40 7.52 -21.28 3.99
C VAL A 40 8.36 -20.01 3.91
N ILE A 41 9.13 -19.66 4.93
CA ILE A 41 9.99 -18.48 4.89
C ILE A 41 11.03 -18.60 3.80
N GLN A 42 11.65 -19.77 3.66
CA GLN A 42 12.64 -20.02 2.61
C GLN A 42 12.02 -19.89 1.21
N GLN A 43 10.86 -20.52 0.99
CA GLN A 43 10.17 -20.47 -0.30
C GLN A 43 9.70 -19.07 -0.67
N VAL A 44 9.12 -18.32 0.27
CA VAL A 44 8.70 -16.93 0.05
C VAL A 44 9.91 -16.04 -0.25
N GLY A 45 11.03 -16.27 0.44
CA GLY A 45 12.31 -15.59 0.16
C GLY A 45 12.78 -15.84 -1.28
N ALA A 46 12.83 -17.10 -1.70
CA ALA A 46 13.21 -17.47 -3.06
C ALA A 46 12.26 -16.87 -4.11
N PHE A 47 10.95 -17.02 -3.91
CA PHE A 47 9.93 -16.46 -4.80
C PHE A 47 10.07 -14.95 -4.96
N ARG A 48 10.38 -14.23 -3.88
CA ARG A 48 10.62 -12.78 -3.92
C ARG A 48 11.83 -12.45 -4.79
N VAL A 49 12.94 -13.17 -4.64
CA VAL A 49 14.16 -12.96 -5.46
C VAL A 49 13.86 -13.22 -6.94
N ASP A 50 13.17 -14.30 -7.26
CA ASP A 50 12.81 -14.65 -8.64
C ASP A 50 11.88 -13.58 -9.25
N THR A 51 10.90 -13.11 -8.48
CA THR A 51 9.97 -12.07 -8.92
C THR A 51 10.67 -10.72 -9.13
N ASP A 52 11.55 -10.31 -8.21
CA ASP A 52 12.30 -9.04 -8.32
C ASP A 52 13.29 -9.06 -9.49
N THR A 53 13.90 -10.22 -9.75
CA THR A 53 14.76 -10.45 -10.92
C THR A 53 13.95 -10.33 -12.21
N ALA A 54 12.79 -10.98 -12.29
CA ALA A 54 11.90 -10.89 -13.44
C ALA A 54 11.39 -9.46 -13.67
N TRP A 55 11.07 -8.72 -12.60
CA TRP A 55 10.70 -7.32 -12.67
C TRP A 55 11.83 -6.43 -13.22
N SER A 56 13.06 -6.65 -12.74
CA SER A 56 14.25 -5.94 -13.22
C SER A 56 14.47 -6.16 -14.71
N HIS A 57 14.35 -7.42 -15.18
CA HIS A 57 14.42 -7.73 -16.61
C HIS A 57 13.31 -7.05 -17.43
N MET A 58 12.08 -7.00 -16.92
CA MET A 58 10.98 -6.28 -17.59
C MET A 58 11.27 -4.78 -17.69
N MET A 59 11.85 -4.19 -16.65
CA MET A 59 12.24 -2.77 -16.64
C MET A 59 13.40 -2.48 -17.59
N ASP A 60 14.40 -3.36 -17.70
CA ASP A 60 15.49 -3.20 -18.66
C ASP A 60 14.98 -3.17 -20.11
N ILE A 61 13.97 -3.98 -20.45
CA ILE A 61 13.33 -3.93 -21.77
C ILE A 61 12.63 -2.58 -22.01
N GLN A 62 11.95 -2.02 -21.00
CA GLN A 62 11.35 -0.69 -21.12
C GLN A 62 12.41 0.40 -21.32
N VAL A 63 13.58 0.26 -20.70
CA VAL A 63 14.73 1.18 -20.87
C VAL A 63 15.34 1.06 -22.26
N VAL A 64 15.46 -0.15 -22.82
CA VAL A 64 16.01 -0.36 -24.18
C VAL A 64 15.04 0.11 -25.28
N LEU A 65 13.74 -0.02 -25.07
CA LEU A 65 12.72 0.45 -26.01
C LEU A 65 12.44 1.96 -25.92
N THR A 66 12.96 2.65 -24.91
CA THR A 66 12.93 4.12 -24.85
C THR A 66 14.13 4.69 -25.58
N GLU A 67 13.89 5.15 -26.81
CA GLU A 67 14.86 5.85 -27.66
C GLU A 67 15.55 7.01 -26.88
N PRO A 68 16.89 7.09 -26.85
CA PRO A 68 17.63 8.07 -26.03
C PRO A 68 17.37 9.54 -26.42
N SER A 69 16.77 9.78 -27.58
CA SER A 69 16.39 11.10 -28.08
C SER A 69 15.05 11.61 -27.53
N LYS A 70 14.24 10.76 -26.89
CA LYS A 70 12.97 11.19 -26.28
C LYS A 70 13.18 11.46 -24.79
N PRO A 71 12.79 12.64 -24.27
CA PRO A 71 12.85 12.89 -22.83
C PRO A 71 12.07 11.78 -22.09
N ARG A 72 12.61 11.30 -20.96
CA ARG A 72 11.99 10.25 -20.12
C ARG A 72 10.58 10.69 -19.70
N GLU A 73 9.58 10.36 -20.51
CA GLU A 73 8.17 10.52 -20.16
C GLU A 73 7.80 9.40 -19.20
N ASN A 74 7.20 9.75 -18.06
CA ASN A 74 6.77 8.77 -17.07
C ASN A 74 5.67 7.89 -17.69
N PRO A 75 5.84 6.56 -17.76
CA PRO A 75 4.87 5.66 -18.40
C PRO A 75 3.49 5.66 -17.72
N PHE A 76 3.40 6.19 -16.49
CA PHE A 76 2.14 6.37 -15.75
C PHE A 76 1.53 7.78 -15.89
N SER A 77 2.07 8.65 -16.75
CA SER A 77 1.52 9.99 -17.01
C SER A 77 0.09 9.98 -17.61
N SER A 78 -0.38 8.83 -18.09
CA SER A 78 -1.78 8.60 -18.49
C SER A 78 -2.71 8.29 -17.30
N VAL A 79 -2.15 7.76 -16.21
CA VAL A 79 -2.88 7.40 -14.98
C VAL A 79 -2.99 8.62 -14.06
N PHE A 80 -1.98 9.49 -14.06
CA PHE A 80 -2.04 10.75 -13.31
C PHE A 80 -2.78 11.84 -14.09
N ARG A 81 -3.74 12.49 -13.44
CA ARG A 81 -4.51 13.59 -14.03
C ARG A 81 -3.59 14.75 -14.41
N LYS A 82 -3.44 15.01 -15.71
CA LYS A 82 -2.66 16.15 -16.23
C LYS A 82 -3.19 17.47 -15.67
N LYS A 83 -2.29 18.35 -15.26
CA LYS A 83 -2.63 19.70 -14.75
C LYS A 83 -3.14 20.52 -15.93
N ARG A 84 -4.28 21.22 -15.78
CA ARG A 84 -4.99 21.95 -16.86
C ARG A 84 -4.22 23.13 -17.49
N HIS A 85 -2.94 23.32 -17.16
CA HIS A 85 -2.07 24.40 -17.62
C HIS A 85 -0.67 23.89 -18.06
N GLU A 86 -0.55 22.64 -18.51
CA GLU A 86 0.65 22.20 -19.22
C GLU A 86 0.56 22.61 -20.70
N PHE A 87 1.22 23.71 -21.06
CA PHE A 87 1.27 24.24 -22.42
C PHE A 87 2.38 23.60 -23.28
N ALA A 88 3.17 22.69 -22.71
CA ALA A 88 4.39 22.13 -23.32
C ALA A 88 4.15 21.14 -24.48
N GLY A 89 2.90 20.80 -24.79
CA GLY A 89 2.55 19.82 -25.84
C GLY A 89 1.52 20.32 -26.86
N LEU A 90 1.23 21.63 -26.90
CA LEU A 90 0.25 22.18 -27.83
C LEU A 90 0.93 22.54 -29.16
N PRO A 91 0.30 22.23 -30.31
CA PRO A 91 0.84 22.60 -31.61
C PRO A 91 0.93 24.12 -31.77
N ALA A 92 1.86 24.58 -32.62
CA ALA A 92 2.25 25.99 -32.75
C ALA A 92 1.12 26.97 -33.12
N PHE A 93 -0.04 26.47 -33.54
CA PHE A 93 -1.23 27.28 -33.83
C PHE A 93 -2.09 27.60 -32.59
N CYS A 94 -1.75 27.09 -31.41
CA CYS A 94 -2.57 27.26 -30.22
C CYS A 94 -2.16 28.50 -29.42
N GLN A 95 -3.08 29.45 -29.27
CA GLN A 95 -2.88 30.67 -28.48
C GLN A 95 -2.92 30.34 -26.98
N CYS A 96 -1.75 30.12 -26.38
CA CYS A 96 -1.61 29.65 -24.99
C CYS A 96 -1.98 30.70 -23.93
N GLU A 97 -1.85 31.98 -24.25
CA GLU A 97 -2.22 33.07 -23.34
C GLU A 97 -3.31 33.94 -23.99
N PRO A 98 -4.51 34.05 -23.39
CA PRO A 98 -5.52 34.99 -23.87
C PRO A 98 -4.97 36.41 -23.73
N ILE A 99 -5.12 37.22 -24.78
CA ILE A 99 -4.70 38.63 -24.78
C ILE A 99 -5.39 39.31 -23.60
N LYS A 100 -4.62 39.73 -22.59
CA LYS A 100 -5.12 40.48 -21.45
C LYS A 100 -5.35 41.93 -21.92
N PRO A 101 -6.60 42.40 -22.06
CA PRO A 101 -6.81 43.81 -22.38
C PRO A 101 -6.29 44.66 -21.21
N GLN A 102 -5.40 45.62 -21.49
CA GLN A 102 -5.07 46.65 -20.52
C GLN A 102 -6.29 47.58 -20.39
N CYS A 103 -7.16 47.32 -19.41
CA CYS A 103 -8.22 48.23 -19.05
C CYS A 103 -7.69 49.31 -18.10
N PRO A 104 -8.15 50.57 -18.21
CA PRO A 104 -7.83 51.58 -17.21
C PRO A 104 -8.39 51.18 -15.83
N LEU A 105 -7.71 51.60 -14.77
CA LEU A 105 -8.20 51.45 -13.39
C LEU A 105 -9.60 52.07 -13.28
N GLY A 106 -10.52 51.34 -12.63
CA GLY A 106 -11.84 51.89 -12.31
C GLY A 106 -11.73 53.11 -11.40
N PRO A 107 -12.76 53.97 -11.35
CA PRO A 107 -12.81 55.08 -10.40
C PRO A 107 -12.71 54.56 -8.96
N ALA A 108 -12.15 55.39 -8.06
CA ALA A 108 -12.09 55.07 -6.64
C ALA A 108 -13.50 54.86 -6.08
N GLY A 109 -13.67 53.86 -5.21
CA GLY A 109 -14.93 53.61 -4.52
C GLY A 109 -15.34 54.79 -3.64
N GLU A 110 -16.64 54.88 -3.33
CA GLU A 110 -17.15 55.89 -2.41
C GLU A 110 -16.53 55.73 -1.01
N ARG A 111 -16.49 56.83 -0.24
CA ARG A 111 -16.01 56.80 1.15
C ARG A 111 -16.91 55.85 1.96
N GLY A 112 -16.30 54.92 2.69
CA GLY A 112 -17.03 54.07 3.62
C GLY A 112 -17.84 54.87 4.66
N GLU A 113 -18.91 54.27 5.15
CA GLU A 113 -19.75 54.89 6.18
C GLU A 113 -18.92 55.19 7.45
N PRO A 114 -19.22 56.28 8.17
CA PRO A 114 -18.59 56.57 9.46
C PRO A 114 -18.74 55.39 10.42
N GLY A 115 -17.68 55.10 11.19
CA GLY A 115 -17.74 54.09 12.24
C GLY A 115 -18.76 54.46 13.33
N PRO A 116 -19.31 53.47 14.05
CA PRO A 116 -20.22 53.73 15.15
C PRO A 116 -19.53 54.48 16.29
N ASP A 117 -20.26 55.40 16.93
CA ASP A 117 -19.76 56.17 18.08
C ASP A 117 -19.30 55.26 19.23
N GLY A 118 -18.12 55.55 19.80
CA GLY A 118 -17.60 54.83 20.95
C GLY A 118 -18.46 55.05 22.20
N ARG A 119 -18.79 53.97 22.93
CA ARG A 119 -19.48 54.07 24.23
C ARG A 119 -18.49 54.35 25.36
N LYS A 120 -18.93 55.20 26.30
CA LYS A 120 -18.22 55.62 27.51
C LYS A 120 -18.11 54.50 28.54
#